data_AF-A0A356ICY5-F1
#
_entry.id   AF-A0A356ICY5-F1
#
_cell.length_a   1.000
_cell.length_b   1.000
_cell.length_c   1.000
_cell.angle_alpha   90.00
_cell.angle_beta   90.00
_cell.angle_gamma   90.00
#
_symmetry.space_group_name_H-M   'P 1'
#
loop_
_entity.id
_entity.type
_entity.pdbx_description
1 polymer ?
#
loop_
_entity_poly.entity_id
_entity_poly.type
_entity_poly.pdbx_seq_one_letter_code
_entity_poly.pdbx_strand_id
1 'polypeptide(L)' 'TYSVLQGVDKIVPVDVYISGCPPRPEALLYGLMRLQDKIHKENTVLRKARVIKSGQSEPVLVEDRG' A
#
# COMPACT_ATOMS: atom_id res chain seq x y z
N THR A 1 11.08 17.55 -17.12
CA THR A 1 10.70 16.21 -16.62
C THR A 1 9.87 15.47 -17.65
N TYR A 2 10.49 15.03 -18.75
CA TYR A 2 9.87 14.16 -19.74
C TYR A 2 10.34 12.74 -19.44
N SER A 3 9.57 11.97 -18.65
CA SER A 3 9.66 10.49 -18.42
C SER A 3 9.31 10.05 -16.99
N VAL A 4 9.09 10.96 -16.04
CA VAL A 4 8.76 10.58 -14.65
C VAL A 4 7.25 10.64 -14.40
N LEU A 5 6.70 9.58 -13.81
CA LEU A 5 5.30 9.54 -13.38
C LEU A 5 5.19 10.08 -11.95
N GLN A 6 4.17 10.90 -11.72
CA GLN A 6 3.85 11.47 -10.40
C GLN A 6 3.11 10.46 -9.52
N GLY A 7 3.71 9.31 -9.28
CA GLY A 7 3.14 8.23 -8.46
C GLY A 7 2.73 6.99 -9.26
N VAL A 8 2.90 5.83 -8.62
CA VAL A 8 2.61 4.50 -9.18
C VAL A 8 1.14 4.10 -9.02
N ASP A 9 0.41 4.77 -8.12
CA ASP A 9 -1.04 4.69 -7.90
C ASP A 9 -1.87 4.97 -9.15
N LYS A 10 -1.33 5.78 -10.06
CA LYS A 10 -2.00 6.11 -11.33
C LYS A 10 -2.03 4.94 -12.31
N ILE A 11 -1.20 3.91 -12.10
CA ILE A 11 -1.13 2.72 -12.97
C ILE A 11 -1.67 1.49 -12.24
N VAL A 12 -1.27 1.29 -10.99
CA VAL A 12 -1.66 0.13 -10.18
C VAL A 12 -2.13 0.56 -8.80
N PRO A 13 -3.13 -0.11 -8.21
CA PRO A 13 -3.57 0.21 -6.86
C PRO A 13 -2.41 -0.05 -5.87
N VAL A 14 -2.16 0.92 -5.00
CA VAL A 14 -1.17 0.81 -3.94
C VAL A 14 -1.90 0.53 -2.63
N ASP A 15 -1.44 -0.47 -1.89
CA ASP A 15 -2.04 -0.82 -0.60
C ASP A 15 -1.45 -0.04 0.58
N VAL A 16 -0.15 0.21 0.53
CA VAL A 16 0.66 0.82 1.60
C VAL A 16 1.76 1.66 0.95
N TYR A 17 1.93 2.90 1.43
CA TYR A 17 3.08 3.76 1.09
C TYR A 17 4.03 3.84 2.27
N ILE A 18 5.33 3.76 2.00
CA ILE A 18 6.39 3.90 3.00
C ILE A 18 7.18 5.16 2.67
N SER A 19 7.23 6.12 3.60
CA SER A 19 8.00 7.35 3.41
C SER A 19 9.51 7.11 3.56
N GLY A 20 10.31 7.80 2.76
CA GLY A 20 11.76 7.83 2.90
C GLY A 20 12.51 7.75 1.57
N CYS A 21 13.75 8.23 1.55
CA CYS A 21 14.63 8.18 0.38
C CYS A 21 16.09 7.98 0.80
N PRO A 22 16.56 6.72 0.97
CA PRO A 22 15.78 5.49 1.05
C PRO A 22 15.04 5.37 2.40
N PRO A 23 13.95 4.60 2.50
CA PRO A 23 13.29 4.35 3.78
C PRO A 23 14.24 3.61 4.74
N ARG A 24 14.10 3.89 6.04
CA ARG A 24 14.86 3.17 7.05
C ARG A 24 14.45 1.69 7.07
N PRO A 25 15.35 0.74 7.41
CA PRO A 25 15.01 -0.68 7.47
C PRO A 25 13.79 -0.98 8.36
N GLU A 26 13.63 -0.25 9.47
CA GLU A 26 12.51 -0.37 10.40
C GLU A 26 11.19 0.04 9.73
N ALA A 27 11.19 1.11 8.95
CA ALA A 27 10.03 1.62 8.22
C ALA A 27 9.52 0.59 7.18
N LEU A 28 10.45 -0.07 6.48
CA LEU A 28 10.12 -1.11 5.51
C LEU A 28 9.51 -2.34 6.19
N LEU A 29 10.13 -2.82 7.27
CA LEU A 29 9.62 -3.97 8.03
C LEU A 29 8.23 -3.68 8.61
N TYR A 30 8.04 -2.48 9.16
CA TYR A 30 6.75 -2.05 9.68
C TYR A 30 5.69 -1.95 8.57
N GLY A 31 6.03 -1.45 7.38
CA GLY A 31 5.15 -1.46 6.22
C GLY A 31 4.72 -2.88 5.82
N LEU A 32 5.63 -3.85 5.87
CA LEU A 32 5.34 -5.26 5.60
C LEU A 32 4.43 -5.88 6.67
N MET A 33 4.66 -5.62 7.95
CA MET A 33 3.79 -6.07 9.04
C MET A 33 2.38 -5.46 8.92
N ARG A 34 2.29 -4.18 8.56
CA ARG A 34 1.02 -3.49 8.37
C ARG A 34 0.22 -4.06 7.20
N LEU A 35 0.89 -4.47 6.12
CA LEU A 35 0.28 -5.17 5.00
C LEU A 35 -0.26 -6.54 5.42
N GLN A 36 0.52 -7.30 6.20
CA GLN A 36 0.05 -8.57 6.77
C GLN A 36 -1.20 -8.36 7.64
N ASP A 37 -1.23 -7.34 8.49
CA ASP A 37 -2.42 -7.00 9.30
C ASP A 37 -3.63 -6.62 8.43
N LYS A 38 -3.40 -5.90 7.31
CA LYS A 38 -4.45 -5.53 6.37
C LYS A 38 -5.08 -6.79 5.76
N ILE A 39 -4.25 -7.73 5.33
CA ILE A 39 -4.69 -9.03 4.79
C ILE A 39 -5.47 -9.83 5.85
N HIS A 40 -5.00 -9.87 7.10
CA HIS A 40 -5.69 -10.60 8.18
C HIS A 40 -7.04 -9.98 8.56
N LYS A 41 -7.18 -8.65 8.48
CA LYS A 41 -8.43 -7.92 8.79
C LYS A 41 -9.45 -7.99 7.65
N GLU A 42 -8.99 -8.22 6.43
CA GLU A 42 -9.84 -8.35 5.27
C GLU A 42 -10.60 -9.69 5.32
N ASN A 43 -11.82 -9.66 5.86
CA ASN A 43 -12.67 -10.85 5.95
C ASN A 43 -12.99 -11.36 4.53
N THR A 44 -12.50 -12.56 4.22
CA THR A 44 -12.58 -13.23 2.92
C THR A 44 -14.01 -13.59 2.52
N VAL A 45 -14.83 -12.60 2.15
CA VAL A 45 -16.10 -12.86 1.47
C VAL A 45 -15.86 -13.08 -0.04
N LEU A 46 -14.64 -12.80 -0.56
CA LEU A 46 -14.28 -12.99 -1.96
C LEU A 46 -12.97 -13.81 -2.18
N ARG A 47 -12.85 -15.09 -2.54
CA ARG A 47 -13.72 -16.25 -2.88
C ARG A 47 -14.93 -16.03 -3.80
N LYS A 48 -15.20 -14.80 -4.21
CA LYS A 48 -16.40 -14.36 -4.92
C LYS A 48 -15.87 -13.27 -5.84
N ALA A 49 -15.34 -13.75 -6.96
CA ALA A 49 -15.01 -13.00 -8.16
C ALA A 49 -14.62 -11.54 -7.95
N ARG A 50 -13.33 -11.23 -7.91
CA ARG A 50 -12.64 -10.15 -8.65
C ARG A 50 -13.56 -9.05 -9.23
N VAL A 51 -14.44 -8.47 -8.42
CA VAL A 51 -15.16 -7.24 -8.74
C VAL A 51 -14.08 -6.20 -8.63
N ILE A 52 -13.79 -5.56 -9.74
CA ILE A 52 -12.87 -4.43 -9.85
C ILE A 52 -13.44 -3.31 -8.97
N LYS A 53 -13.16 -3.36 -7.67
CA LYS A 53 -13.22 -2.23 -6.74
C LYS A 53 -11.78 -1.76 -6.46
N SER A 54 -10.90 -1.80 -7.44
CA SER A 54 -9.49 -1.44 -7.33
C SER A 54 -9.24 0.07 -7.10
N GLY A 55 -10.26 0.85 -6.78
CA GLY A 55 -10.16 2.31 -6.65
C GLY A 55 -10.67 2.88 -5.32
N GLN A 56 -10.93 2.07 -4.28
CA GLN A 56 -11.49 2.58 -3.02
C GLN A 56 -10.74 2.18 -1.74
N SER A 57 -9.69 1.35 -1.79
CA SER A 57 -8.82 1.23 -0.63
C SER A 57 -7.81 2.36 -0.67
N GLU A 58 -8.05 3.42 0.11
CA GLU A 58 -7.03 4.43 0.32
C GLU A 58 -5.74 3.76 0.82
N PRO A 59 -4.58 4.09 0.21
CA PRO A 59 -3.32 3.52 0.62
C PRO A 59 -2.98 3.99 2.04
N VAL A 60 -2.55 3.06 2.88
CA VAL A 60 -2.12 3.40 4.23
C VAL A 60 -0.76 4.08 4.14
N LEU A 61 -0.67 5.32 4.61
CA LEU A 61 0.62 6.00 4.78
C LEU A 61 1.30 5.48 6.04
N VAL A 62 2.49 4.92 5.86
CA VAL A 62 3.39 4.54 6.93
C VAL A 62 4.36 5.69 7.14
N GLU A 63 4.07 6.51 8.15
CA GLU A 63 4.98 7.54 8.64
C GLU A 63 5.78 6.98 9.81
N ASP A 64 7.09 7.25 9.83
CA ASP A 64 7.94 6.98 10.98
C ASP A 64 7.50 7.89 12.12
N ARG A 65 6.76 7.34 13.10
CA ARG A 65 6.50 8.05 14.35
C ARG A 65 7.80 8.12 15.17
N GLY A 66 8.60 9.16 14.91
CA GLY A 66 9.74 9.59 15.72
C GLY A 66 11.07 8.96 15.35
#